data_AF-A0A927N017-F1
#
_entry.id   AF-A0A927N017-F1
#
_cell.length_a   1.000
_cell.length_b   1.000
_cell.length_c   1.000
_cell.angle_alpha   90.00
_cell.angle_beta   90.00
_cell.angle_gamma   90.00
#
_symmetry.space_group_name_H-M   'P 1'
#
loop_
_entity.id
_entity.type
_entity.pdbx_description
1 polymer ?
#
loop_
_entity_poly.entity_id
_entity_poly.type
_entity_poly.pdbx_seq_one_letter_code
_entity_poly.pdbx_strand_id
1 'polypeptide(L)'
;MRITEAARVLGMSARMLRYRERLGLVPRGRTTSRWSGRLVEDPSGHRRYSEDDVATIAFATELEERYDVSPVALAFALRAFAEPAVGAAVRDLGERLGRLPSPAARASEIDKERALRWLGRSGVLPPPPRRRQSGT
;
A
#
# COMPACT_ATOMS: atom_id res chain seq x y z
N MET A 1 22.07 4.37 11.57
CA MET A 1 21.79 3.51 12.74
C MET A 1 22.03 2.03 12.42
N ARG A 2 22.63 1.24 13.32
CA ARG A 2 22.77 -0.24 13.17
C ARG A 2 21.48 -0.96 13.59
N ILE A 3 21.32 -2.25 13.24
CA ILE A 3 20.09 -3.01 13.53
C ILE A 3 19.72 -3.08 15.02
N THR A 4 20.71 -3.26 15.90
CA THR A 4 20.50 -3.34 17.35
C THR A 4 20.04 -2.02 17.94
N GLU A 5 20.57 -0.92 17.41
CA GLU A 5 20.22 0.43 17.80
C GLU A 5 18.82 0.81 17.29
N ALA A 6 18.50 0.48 16.03
CA ALA A 6 17.16 0.66 15.46
C ALA A 6 16.10 -0.12 16.23
N ALA A 7 16.39 -1.38 16.55
CA ALA A 7 15.52 -2.23 17.34
C ALA A 7 15.25 -1.63 18.73
N ARG A 8 16.28 -1.07 19.38
CA ARG A 8 16.15 -0.40 20.68
C ARG A 8 15.26 0.84 20.61
N VAL A 9 15.47 1.71 19.62
CA VAL A 9 14.65 2.92 19.40
C VAL A 9 13.18 2.55 19.19
N LEU A 10 12.94 1.48 18.45
CA LEU A 10 11.60 0.98 18.13
C LEU A 10 10.97 0.12 19.22
N GLY A 11 11.65 -0.11 20.36
CA GLY A 11 11.14 -0.97 21.43
C GLY A 11 10.93 -2.44 21.03
N MET A 12 11.63 -2.94 20.01
CA MET A 12 11.45 -4.30 19.48
C MET A 12 12.76 -5.10 19.46
N SER A 13 12.67 -6.41 19.21
CA SER A 13 13.87 -7.24 19.05
C SER A 13 14.48 -7.07 17.65
N ALA A 14 15.81 -7.20 17.55
CA ALA A 14 16.50 -7.21 16.25
C ALA A 14 16.00 -8.34 15.33
N ARG A 15 15.56 -9.47 15.90
CA ARG A 15 14.91 -10.57 15.15
C ARG A 15 13.59 -10.12 14.52
N MET A 16 12.76 -9.41 15.26
CA MET A 16 11.49 -8.86 14.75
C MET A 16 11.75 -7.85 13.64
N LEU A 17 12.74 -6.98 13.81
CA LEU A 17 13.12 -6.03 12.77
C LEU A 17 13.54 -6.75 11.47
N ARG A 18 14.39 -7.78 11.54
CA ARG A 18 14.73 -8.63 10.37
C ARG A 18 13.52 -9.33 9.76
N TYR A 19 12.56 -9.75 10.59
CA TYR A 19 11.35 -10.38 10.09
C TYR A 19 10.52 -9.40 9.24
N ARG A 20 10.29 -8.18 9.74
CA ARG A 20 9.59 -7.11 9.01
C ARG A 20 10.27 -6.76 7.69
N GLU A 21 11.61 -6.77 7.68
CA GLU A 21 12.37 -6.56 6.45
C GLU A 21 12.14 -7.64 5.39
N ARG A 22 12.11 -8.91 5.80
CA ARG A 22 11.84 -10.01 4.88
C ARG A 22 10.43 -9.93 4.29
N LEU A 23 9.49 -9.35 5.03
CA LEU A 23 8.14 -9.07 4.55
C LEU A 23 8.05 -7.86 3.62
N GLY A 24 9.12 -7.05 3.49
CA GLY A 24 9.10 -5.83 2.69
C GLY A 24 8.48 -4.62 3.40
N LEU A 25 8.28 -4.69 4.73
CA LEU A 25 7.76 -3.57 5.54
C LEU A 25 8.83 -2.55 5.94
N VAL A 26 10.05 -2.70 5.43
CA VAL A 26 11.14 -1.76 5.64
C VAL A 26 11.75 -1.47 4.27
N PRO A 27 11.93 -0.19 3.89
CA PRO A 27 12.67 0.16 2.69
C PRO A 27 14.00 -0.61 2.67
N ARG A 28 14.34 -1.27 1.55
CA ARG A 28 15.57 -2.06 1.45
C ARG A 28 16.75 -1.18 1.87
N GLY A 29 17.34 -1.49 3.02
CA GLY A 29 18.37 -0.64 3.62
C GLY A 29 19.54 -0.53 2.66
N ARG A 30 20.06 0.68 2.51
CA ARG A 30 21.21 0.93 1.64
C ARG A 30 22.42 0.14 2.15
N THR A 31 22.92 -0.79 1.35
CA THR A 31 24.21 -1.46 1.57
C THR A 31 25.39 -0.59 1.10
N THR A 32 25.09 0.52 0.42
CA THR A 32 26.09 1.47 -0.07
C THR A 32 26.36 2.54 0.98
N SER A 33 27.63 2.76 1.29
CA SER A 33 28.10 3.92 2.05
C SER A 33 28.77 4.93 1.10
N ARG A 34 28.69 6.23 1.41
CA ARG A 34 29.35 7.26 0.60
C ARG A 34 30.72 7.54 1.21
N TRP A 35 31.78 7.07 0.56
CA TRP A 35 33.17 7.37 0.93
C TRP A 35 33.80 8.19 -0.19
N SER A 36 34.44 9.31 0.16
CA SER A 36 35.12 10.21 -0.80
C SER A 36 34.30 10.53 -2.08
N GLY A 37 33.02 10.87 -1.93
CA GLY A 37 32.15 11.26 -3.05
C GLY A 37 31.66 10.13 -3.98
N ARG A 38 32.11 8.88 -3.78
CA ARG A 38 31.70 7.71 -4.58
C ARG A 38 30.73 6.82 -3.78
N LEU A 39 29.76 6.21 -4.47
CA LEU A 39 28.98 5.12 -3.88
C LEU A 39 29.88 3.89 -3.80
N VAL A 40 30.22 3.48 -2.59
CA VAL A 40 31.04 2.31 -2.31
C VAL A 40 30.18 1.35 -1.50
N GLU A 41 30.12 0.06 -1.87
CA GLU A 41 29.48 -0.94 -1.02
C GLU A 41 30.18 -0.93 0.35
N ASP A 42 29.40 -0.83 1.43
CA ASP A 42 29.96 -0.81 2.79
C ASP A 42 30.73 -2.12 3.01
N PRO A 43 32.06 -2.08 3.24
CA PRO A 43 32.89 -3.27 3.34
C PRO A 43 32.51 -4.16 4.53
N SER A 44 31.69 -3.68 5.47
CA SER A 44 31.14 -4.48 6.57
C SER A 44 29.91 -5.31 6.19
N GLY A 45 29.28 -5.07 5.02
CA GLY A 45 28.05 -5.76 4.58
C GLY A 45 26.85 -5.61 5.52
N HIS A 46 26.98 -4.81 6.57
CA HIS A 46 26.03 -4.71 7.66
C HIS A 46 25.05 -3.56 7.40
N ARG A 47 23.77 -3.91 7.21
CA ARG A 47 22.66 -2.98 6.94
C ARG A 47 22.64 -1.76 7.87
N ARG A 48 22.44 -0.58 7.29
CA ARG A 48 22.20 0.68 8.00
C ARG A 48 20.74 1.11 7.83
N TYR A 49 20.15 1.63 8.90
CA TYR A 49 18.83 2.24 8.94
C TYR A 49 19.00 3.76 9.04
N SER A 50 18.30 4.50 8.19
CA SER A 50 18.13 5.94 8.36
C SER A 50 17.05 6.25 9.40
N GLU A 51 16.94 7.52 9.79
CA GLU A 51 15.81 8.00 10.60
C GLU A 51 14.48 7.81 9.86
N ASP A 52 14.44 8.05 8.55
CA ASP A 52 13.25 7.79 7.72
C ASP A 52 12.82 6.31 7.74
N ASP A 53 13.78 5.37 7.72
CA ASP A 53 13.48 3.94 7.80
C ASP A 53 12.78 3.63 9.12
N VAL A 54 13.24 4.23 10.21
CA VAL A 54 12.70 4.03 11.57
C VAL A 54 11.31 4.63 11.69
N ALA A 55 11.12 5.86 11.19
CA ALA A 55 9.82 6.51 11.17
C ALA A 55 8.82 5.68 10.34
N THR A 56 9.25 5.14 9.20
CA THR A 56 8.42 4.25 8.36
C THR A 56 8.03 2.98 9.11
N ILE A 57 8.98 2.35 9.83
CA ILE A 57 8.69 1.15 10.62
C ILE A 57 7.72 1.47 11.77
N ALA A 58 7.93 2.58 12.47
CA ALA A 58 7.04 3.03 13.54
C ALA A 58 5.62 3.24 13.03
N PHE A 59 5.46 3.89 11.87
CA PHE A 59 4.16 4.05 11.23
C PHE A 59 3.52 2.72 10.83
N ALA A 60 4.30 1.77 10.31
CA ALA A 60 3.78 0.43 10.02
C ALA A 60 3.30 -0.29 11.30
N THR A 61 4.00 -0.14 12.43
CA THR A 61 3.56 -0.68 13.73
C THR A 61 2.26 -0.01 14.20
N GLU A 62 2.13 1.30 14.04
CA GLU A 62 0.91 2.03 14.38
C GLU A 62 -0.30 1.54 13.56
N LEU A 63 -0.11 1.25 12.26
CA LEU A 63 -1.16 0.67 11.42
C LEU A 63 -1.55 -0.75 11.89
N GLU A 64 -0.57 -1.56 12.28
CA GLU A 64 -0.82 -2.91 12.81
C GLU A 64 -1.67 -2.87 14.08
N GLU A 65 -1.33 -1.99 15.02
CA GLU A 65 -2.10 -1.81 16.26
C GLU A 65 -3.49 -1.23 15.99
N ARG A 66 -3.58 -0.18 15.16
CA ARG A 66 -4.84 0.52 14.86
C ARG A 66 -5.87 -0.39 14.19
N TYR A 67 -5.43 -1.24 13.26
CA TYR A 67 -6.32 -2.09 12.48
C TYR A 67 -6.35 -3.55 12.97
N ASP A 68 -5.65 -3.85 14.07
CA ASP A 68 -5.52 -5.20 14.63
C ASP A 68 -5.09 -6.22 13.56
N VAL A 69 -4.03 -5.88 12.82
CA VAL A 69 -3.51 -6.72 11.74
C VAL A 69 -2.09 -7.19 12.03
N SER A 70 -1.80 -8.43 11.62
CA SER A 70 -0.43 -8.94 11.68
C SER A 70 0.49 -8.23 10.67
N PRO A 71 1.82 -8.23 10.91
CA PRO A 71 2.80 -7.73 9.93
C PRO A 71 2.67 -8.39 8.55
N VAL A 72 2.33 -9.68 8.51
CA VAL A 72 2.16 -10.42 7.23
C VAL A 72 0.94 -9.90 6.47
N ALA A 73 -0.16 -9.64 7.17
CA ALA A 73 -1.37 -9.11 6.57
C ALA A 73 -1.12 -7.70 5.99
N LEU A 74 -0.41 -6.84 6.73
CA LEU A 74 -0.04 -5.51 6.24
C LEU A 74 0.87 -5.59 5.01
N ALA A 75 1.88 -6.47 5.04
CA ALA A 75 2.77 -6.69 3.89
C ALA A 75 2.01 -7.22 2.67
N PHE A 76 1.06 -8.13 2.87
CA PHE A 76 0.21 -8.63 1.80
C PHE A 76 -0.70 -7.54 1.22
N ALA A 77 -1.24 -6.66 2.06
CA ALA A 77 -2.04 -5.52 1.60
C ALA A 77 -1.20 -4.58 0.71
N LEU A 78 0.03 -4.23 1.15
CA LEU A 78 0.96 -3.44 0.32
C LEU A 78 1.27 -4.12 -1.01
N ARG A 79 1.47 -5.45 -0.99
CA ARG A 79 1.67 -6.24 -2.20
C ARG A 79 0.46 -6.18 -3.13
N ALA A 80 -0.76 -6.26 -2.60
CA ALA A 80 -1.99 -6.15 -3.39
C ALA A 80 -2.15 -4.76 -4.04
N PHE A 81 -1.62 -3.70 -3.41
CA PHE A 81 -1.56 -2.36 -4.00
C PHE A 81 -0.46 -2.23 -5.07
N ALA A 82 0.68 -2.90 -4.89
CA ALA A 82 1.82 -2.80 -5.81
C ALA A 82 1.70 -3.72 -7.04
N GLU A 83 1.10 -4.90 -6.89
CA GLU A 83 0.96 -5.92 -7.94
C GLU A 83 -0.49 -5.96 -8.46
N PRO A 84 -0.79 -5.45 -9.68
CA PRO A 84 -2.15 -5.37 -10.19
C PRO A 84 -2.89 -6.71 -10.23
N ALA A 85 -2.19 -7.80 -10.55
CA ALA A 85 -2.76 -9.14 -10.58
C ALA A 85 -3.23 -9.62 -9.19
N VAL A 86 -2.45 -9.34 -8.13
CA VAL A 86 -2.80 -9.67 -6.76
C VAL A 86 -4.01 -8.85 -6.31
N GLY A 87 -4.00 -7.53 -6.59
CA GLY A 87 -5.12 -6.65 -6.29
C GLY A 87 -6.42 -7.07 -6.98
N ALA A 88 -6.35 -7.52 -8.24
CA ALA A 88 -7.49 -8.05 -8.97
C ALA A 88 -8.05 -9.34 -8.32
N ALA A 89 -7.18 -10.28 -7.95
CA ALA A 89 -7.59 -11.53 -7.30
C ALA A 89 -8.25 -11.31 -5.93
N VAL A 90 -7.66 -10.45 -5.09
CA VAL A 90 -8.23 -10.10 -3.77
C VAL A 90 -9.59 -9.40 -3.93
N ARG A 91 -9.73 -8.55 -4.95
CA ARG A 91 -11.00 -7.89 -5.26
C ARG A 91 -12.08 -8.87 -5.72
N ASP A 92 -11.76 -9.81 -6.63
CA ASP A 92 -12.70 -10.87 -7.05
C ASP A 92 -13.19 -11.69 -5.85
N LEU A 93 -12.27 -12.06 -4.94
CA LEU A 93 -12.65 -12.71 -3.69
C LEU A 93 -13.58 -11.84 -2.84
N GLY A 94 -13.27 -10.55 -2.68
CA GLY A 94 -14.11 -9.61 -1.94
C GLY A 94 -15.51 -9.44 -2.53
N GLU A 95 -15.64 -9.47 -3.85
CA GLU A 95 -16.92 -9.43 -4.57
C GLU A 95 -17.71 -10.72 -4.34
N ARG A 96 -17.07 -11.89 -4.44
CA ARG A 96 -17.71 -13.20 -4.15
C ARG A 96 -18.17 -13.34 -2.71
N LEU A 97 -17.42 -12.77 -1.77
CA LEU A 97 -17.77 -12.72 -0.34
C LEU A 97 -18.83 -11.64 -0.03
N GLY A 98 -19.23 -10.82 -1.00
CA GLY A 98 -20.17 -9.71 -0.79
C GLY A 98 -19.61 -8.56 0.06
N ARG A 99 -18.29 -8.51 0.26
CA ARG A 99 -17.61 -7.46 1.04
C ARG A 99 -17.23 -6.24 0.20
N LEU A 100 -17.13 -6.41 -1.11
CA LEU A 100 -16.87 -5.34 -2.05
C LEU A 100 -18.01 -5.22 -3.07
N PRO A 101 -18.37 -4.00 -3.48
CA PRO A 101 -19.33 -3.80 -4.55
C PRO A 101 -18.76 -4.34 -5.86
N SER A 102 -19.62 -5.05 -6.61
CA SER A 102 -19.29 -5.57 -7.93
C SER A 102 -18.85 -4.44 -8.87
N PRO A 103 -18.16 -4.76 -9.99
CA PRO A 103 -17.72 -3.74 -10.94
C PRO A 103 -18.91 -2.95 -11.50
N ALA A 104 -20.06 -3.61 -11.69
CA ALA A 104 -21.29 -2.98 -12.15
C ALA A 104 -21.88 -2.02 -11.09
N ALA A 105 -21.87 -2.40 -9.82
CA ALA A 105 -22.31 -1.53 -8.73
C ALA A 105 -21.43 -0.27 -8.62
N ARG A 106 -20.10 -0.44 -8.73
CA ARG A 106 -19.14 0.69 -8.72
C ARG A 106 -19.32 1.63 -9.91
N ALA A 107 -19.53 1.09 -11.12
CA ALA A 107 -19.80 1.91 -12.29
C ALA A 107 -21.06 2.78 -12.11
N SER A 108 -22.12 2.19 -11.53
CA SER A 108 -23.36 2.92 -11.21
C SER A 108 -23.16 4.03 -10.18
N GLU A 109 -22.34 3.80 -9.14
CA GLU A 109 -21.99 4.84 -8.17
C GLU A 109 -21.21 6.00 -8.80
N ILE A 110 -20.24 5.70 -9.66
CA ILE A 110 -19.47 6.73 -10.39
C ILE A 110 -20.41 7.55 -11.31
N ASP A 111 -21.34 6.89 -11.99
CA ASP A 111 -22.34 7.55 -12.83
C ASP A 111 -23.26 8.45 -11.99
N LYS A 112 -23.68 7.98 -10.80
CA LYS A 112 -24.46 8.76 -9.83
C LYS A 112 -23.68 9.97 -9.32
N GLU A 113 -22.42 9.81 -8.92
CA GLU A 113 -21.58 10.92 -8.47
C GLU A 113 -21.35 11.95 -9.57
N ARG A 114 -21.14 11.51 -10.81
CA ARG A 114 -21.07 12.41 -11.96
C ARG A 114 -22.37 13.16 -12.11
N ALA A 115 -23.51 12.47 -12.15
CA ALA A 115 -24.84 13.06 -12.23
C ALA A 115 -25.10 14.11 -11.13
N LEU A 116 -24.76 13.82 -9.88
CA LEU A 116 -24.91 14.75 -8.75
C LEU A 116 -24.00 15.98 -8.91
N ARG A 117 -22.75 15.79 -9.32
CA ARG A 117 -21.83 16.91 -9.63
C ARG A 117 -22.34 17.77 -10.78
N TRP A 118 -23.02 17.17 -11.76
CA TRP A 118 -23.68 17.90 -12.85
C TRP A 118 -24.89 18.68 -12.36
N LEU A 119 -25.78 18.05 -11.58
CA LEU A 119 -26.96 18.70 -11.00
C LEU A 119 -26.59 19.90 -10.12
N GLY A 120 -25.57 19.77 -9.27
CA GLY A 120 -25.08 20.88 -8.43
C GLY A 120 -24.44 22.03 -9.21
N ARG A 121 -24.03 21.82 -10.47
CA ARG A 121 -23.46 22.85 -11.34
C ARG A 121 -24.42 23.43 -12.38
N SER A 122 -25.44 22.68 -12.78
CA SER A 122 -26.28 23.04 -13.93
C SER A 122 -27.79 23.07 -13.65
N GLY A 123 -28.24 22.59 -12.47
CA GLY A 123 -29.66 22.54 -12.12
C GLY A 123 -30.51 21.55 -12.94
N VAL A 124 -29.93 20.89 -13.96
CA VAL A 124 -30.62 19.96 -14.86
C VAL A 124 -29.75 18.72 -15.08
N LEU A 125 -30.35 17.52 -15.01
CA LEU A 125 -29.64 16.26 -15.20
C LEU A 125 -29.26 16.09 -16.70
N PRO A 126 -28.01 15.74 -17.05
CA PRO A 126 -27.65 15.42 -18.44
C PRO A 126 -28.41 14.17 -18.92
N PRO A 127 -28.84 14.13 -20.19
CA PRO A 127 -29.59 12.99 -20.72
C PRO A 127 -28.74 11.70 -20.68
N PRO A 128 -29.36 10.53 -20.42
CA PRO A 128 -28.63 9.27 -20.34
C PRO A 128 -27.88 8.96 -21.64
N PRO A 129 -26.69 8.35 -21.57
CA PRO A 129 -25.94 7.99 -22.76
C PRO A 129 -26.77 7.05 -23.62
N ARG A 130 -27.02 7.45 -24.88
CA ARG A 130 -27.76 6.62 -25.83
C ARG A 130 -27.00 5.32 -26.02
N ARG A 131 -27.53 4.21 -25.49
CA ARG A 131 -27.13 2.85 -25.86
C ARG A 131 -27.17 2.80 -27.38
N ARG A 132 -26.01 2.65 -28.02
CA ARG A 132 -25.93 2.33 -29.45
C ARG A 132 -26.69 1.02 -29.62
N GLN A 133 -27.89 1.11 -30.16
CA GLN A 133 -28.61 -0.05 -30.66
C GLN A 133 -27.79 -0.54 -31.87
N SER A 134 -27.00 -1.58 -31.66
CA SER A 134 -26.42 -2.38 -32.73
C SER A 134 -27.58 -3.08 -33.43
N GLY A 135 -28.00 -2.51 -34.57
CA GLY A 135 -28.92 -3.16 -35.49
C GLY A 135 -28.23 -4.33 -36.17
N THR A 136 -28.97 -5.45 -36.19
CA THR A 136 -28.96 -6.60 -37.12
C THR A 136 -27.62 -7.16 -37.58
#